data_AF-A0A1I7XVI2-F1
#
_entry.id   AF-A0A1I7XVI2-F1
#
_cell.length_a   1.000
_cell.length_b   1.000
_cell.length_c   1.000
_cell.angle_alpha   90.00
_cell.angle_beta   90.00
_cell.angle_gamma   90.00
#
_symmetry.space_group_name_H-M   'P 1'
#
loop_
_entity.id
_entity.type
_entity.pdbx_description
1 polymer ?
#
loop_
_entity_poly.entity_id
_entity_poly.type
_entity_poly.pdbx_seq_one_letter_code
_entity_poly.pdbx_strand_id
1 'polypeptide(L)'
;MEVYVDDEAKLTLHGLQQHYVKLKEIEKNRKLLELLDLLEFNQVVIFVKSVQRCGALHQLLSEQNFPSIAIHRAMPQEERLSRYQAFKDFQKRILVATDLFGRGMDIERVNIVFNYDMPEDSDSYLHRVARAGRFGTKGLAITFVSDETDAKTLNSVQDRFDISITELPDSIDVATYIEGRTN
;
A
#
# COMPACT_ATOMS: atom_id res chain seq x y z
N MET A 1 33.96 1.79 -14.70
CA MET A 1 34.00 2.76 -13.59
C MET A 1 32.70 2.58 -12.85
N GLU A 2 32.73 1.75 -11.81
CA GLU A 2 31.55 1.45 -11.00
C GLU A 2 31.21 2.70 -10.20
N VAL A 3 30.16 3.40 -10.62
CA VAL A 3 29.56 4.46 -9.83
C VAL A 3 28.68 3.77 -8.80
N TYR A 4 29.24 3.56 -7.61
CA TYR A 4 28.45 3.36 -6.41
C TYR A 4 27.66 4.65 -6.21
N VAL A 5 26.38 4.62 -6.60
CA VAL A 5 25.45 5.70 -6.28
C VAL A 5 25.09 5.52 -4.81
N ASP A 6 25.40 6.57 -4.07
CA ASP A 6 25.26 6.76 -2.63
C ASP A 6 24.02 6.11 -2.00
N ASP A 7 24.32 5.60 -0.81
CA ASP A 7 23.48 5.27 0.34
C ASP A 7 22.06 5.81 0.34
N GLU A 8 21.13 4.97 0.81
CA GLU A 8 20.12 5.33 1.81
C GLU A 8 19.71 6.82 1.83
N ALA A 9 19.27 7.35 0.70
CA ALA A 9 18.54 8.59 0.67
C ALA A 9 17.27 8.31 1.46
N LYS A 10 17.35 8.55 2.78
CA LYS A 10 16.36 8.23 3.79
C LYS A 10 15.00 8.37 3.16
N LEU A 11 14.35 7.24 2.86
CA LEU A 11 12.94 7.20 2.52
C LEU A 11 12.25 7.71 3.77
N THR A 12 12.13 9.03 3.86
CA THR A 12 11.62 9.70 5.03
C THR A 12 10.11 9.57 4.95
N LEU A 13 9.52 8.95 5.97
CA LEU A 13 8.08 8.76 6.09
C LEU A 13 7.36 10.07 6.49
N HIS A 14 7.98 11.22 6.22
CA HIS A 14 7.43 12.53 6.55
C HIS A 14 6.16 12.77 5.73
N GLY A 15 5.04 13.03 6.40
CA GLY A 15 3.74 13.26 5.76
C GLY A 15 2.88 12.00 5.56
N LEU A 16 3.39 10.82 5.91
CA LEU A 16 2.65 9.56 5.85
C LEU A 16 2.01 9.24 7.20
N GLN A 17 0.68 9.19 7.25
CA GLN A 17 -0.07 8.62 8.37
C GLN A 17 0.01 7.09 8.31
N GLN A 18 0.34 6.44 9.41
CA GLN A 18 0.56 5.00 9.45
C GLN A 18 -0.25 4.39 10.59
N HIS A 19 -1.14 3.46 10.23
CA HIS A 19 -1.97 2.77 11.18
C HIS A 19 -1.95 1.25 10.95
N TYR A 20 -2.31 0.51 11.99
CA TYR A 20 -2.59 -0.92 11.89
C TYR A 20 -4.00 -1.26 12.34
N VAL A 21 -4.52 -2.38 11.86
CA VAL A 21 -5.77 -2.99 12.33
C VAL A 21 -5.48 -4.41 12.77
N LYS A 22 -5.86 -4.77 14.01
CA LYS A 22 -5.83 -6.16 14.48
C LYS A 22 -7.13 -6.85 14.10
N LEU A 23 -7.04 -7.94 13.34
CA LEU A 23 -8.21 -8.69 12.87
C LEU A 23 -7.84 -10.10 12.46
N LYS A 24 -8.76 -11.04 12.54
CA LYS A 24 -8.50 -12.39 12.03
C LYS A 24 -8.42 -12.38 10.50
N GLU A 25 -7.69 -13.35 9.96
CA GLU A 25 -7.52 -13.52 8.51
C GLU A 25 -8.87 -13.55 7.75
N ILE A 26 -9.89 -14.21 8.30
CA ILE A 26 -11.23 -14.30 7.71
C ILE A 26 -11.98 -12.96 7.66
N GLU A 27 -11.57 -11.98 8.46
CA GLU A 27 -12.23 -10.67 8.57
C GLU A 27 -11.64 -9.64 7.60
N LYS A 28 -10.47 -9.92 7.01
CA LYS A 28 -9.73 -8.97 6.16
C LYS A 28 -10.53 -8.46 4.99
N ASN A 29 -11.27 -9.34 4.30
CA ASN A 29 -12.10 -8.95 3.16
C ASN A 29 -13.16 -7.93 3.57
N ARG A 30 -13.90 -8.25 4.63
CA ARG A 30 -14.96 -7.37 5.15
C ARG A 30 -14.38 -6.02 5.57
N LYS A 31 -13.28 -6.03 6.33
CA LYS A 31 -12.67 -4.80 6.81
C LYS A 31 -12.09 -3.95 5.68
N LEU A 32 -11.47 -4.57 4.68
CA LEU A 32 -10.97 -3.85 3.51
C LEU A 32 -12.10 -3.15 2.76
N LEU A 33 -13.21 -3.85 2.48
CA LEU A 33 -14.36 -3.26 1.78
C LEU A 33 -14.95 -2.09 2.58
N GLU A 34 -15.14 -2.28 3.89
CA GLU A 34 -15.58 -1.21 4.80
C GLU A 34 -14.66 0.02 4.71
N LEU A 35 -13.33 -0.17 4.73
CA LEU A 35 -12.37 0.94 4.63
C LEU A 35 -12.36 1.58 3.24
N LEU A 36 -12.61 0.83 2.17
CA LEU A 36 -12.75 1.37 0.82
C LEU A 36 -14.05 2.17 0.63
N ASP A 37 -15.10 1.86 1.39
CA ASP A 37 -16.34 2.65 1.41
C ASP A 37 -16.20 3.92 2.26
N LEU A 38 -15.50 3.83 3.40
CA LEU A 38 -15.39 4.93 4.37
C LEU A 38 -14.33 5.97 4.00
N LEU A 39 -13.18 5.54 3.47
CA LEU A 39 -12.05 6.43 3.22
C LEU A 39 -12.18 7.10 1.85
N GLU A 40 -12.00 8.42 1.81
CA GLU A 40 -11.81 9.11 0.53
C GLU A 40 -10.44 8.75 -0.06
N PHE A 41 -10.36 8.49 -1.37
CA PHE A 41 -9.08 8.25 -2.03
C PHE A 41 -9.05 8.65 -3.50
N ASN A 42 -7.87 8.95 -4.03
CA ASN A 42 -7.66 9.08 -5.47
C ASN A 42 -7.35 7.71 -6.06
N GLN A 43 -6.25 7.11 -5.62
CA GLN A 43 -5.85 5.74 -5.98
C GLN A 43 -5.31 4.99 -4.76
N VAL A 44 -5.55 3.69 -4.77
CA VAL A 44 -5.19 2.76 -3.69
C VAL A 44 -4.29 1.67 -4.25
N VAL A 45 -3.25 1.32 -3.48
CA VAL A 45 -2.46 0.10 -3.72
C VAL A 45 -2.66 -0.87 -2.57
N ILE A 46 -2.95 -2.13 -2.87
CA ILE A 46 -3.20 -3.19 -1.91
C ILE A 46 -2.16 -4.28 -2.11
N PHE A 47 -1.28 -4.47 -1.14
CA PHE A 47 -0.23 -5.48 -1.16
C PHE A 47 -0.67 -6.80 -0.52
N VAL A 48 -0.43 -7.90 -1.22
CA VAL A 48 -0.76 -9.26 -0.80
C VAL A 48 0.44 -10.20 -0.96
N LYS A 49 0.55 -11.28 -0.19
CA LYS A 49 1.76 -12.10 -0.15
C LYS A 49 1.94 -13.09 -1.31
N SER A 50 0.87 -13.40 -2.06
CA SER A 50 0.93 -14.42 -3.12
C SER A 50 0.15 -14.09 -4.38
N VAL A 51 0.56 -14.72 -5.48
CA VAL A 51 -0.11 -14.61 -6.79
C VAL A 51 -1.57 -15.05 -6.71
N GLN A 52 -1.85 -16.15 -6.01
CA GLN A 52 -3.23 -16.63 -5.86
C GLN A 52 -4.09 -15.62 -5.10
N ARG A 53 -3.56 -15.01 -4.03
CA ARG A 53 -4.28 -13.99 -3.25
C ARG A 53 -4.51 -12.71 -4.05
N CYS A 54 -3.56 -12.32 -4.88
CA CYS A 54 -3.71 -11.18 -5.79
C CYS A 54 -4.87 -11.40 -6.76
N GLY A 55 -4.93 -12.57 -7.40
CA GLY A 55 -6.05 -12.94 -8.27
C GLY A 55 -7.40 -12.99 -7.53
N ALA A 56 -7.44 -13.68 -6.39
CA ALA A 56 -8.67 -13.83 -5.59
C ALA A 56 -9.20 -12.49 -5.09
N LEU A 57 -8.33 -11.62 -4.58
CA LEU A 57 -8.73 -10.30 -4.08
C LEU A 57 -9.18 -9.38 -5.22
N HIS A 58 -8.50 -9.40 -6.37
CA HIS A 58 -8.94 -8.66 -7.56
C HIS A 58 -10.33 -9.08 -8.04
N GLN A 59 -10.60 -10.38 -8.07
CA GLN A 59 -11.91 -10.92 -8.43
C GLN A 59 -12.98 -10.45 -7.43
N LEU A 60 -12.72 -10.61 -6.12
CA LEU A 60 -13.63 -10.14 -5.06
C LEU A 60 -13.96 -8.65 -5.20
N LEU A 61 -12.94 -7.80 -5.37
CA LEU A 61 -13.16 -6.35 -5.53
C LEU A 61 -14.01 -6.05 -6.77
N SER A 62 -13.78 -6.76 -7.88
CA SER A 62 -14.57 -6.60 -9.10
C SER A 62 -16.04 -7.00 -8.91
N GLU A 63 -16.30 -8.08 -8.16
CA GLU A 63 -17.66 -8.53 -7.80
C GLU A 63 -18.38 -7.56 -6.86
N GLN A 64 -17.62 -6.84 -6.02
CA GLN A 64 -18.14 -5.83 -5.10
C GLN A 64 -18.20 -4.41 -5.71
N ASN A 65 -18.12 -4.27 -7.03
CA ASN A 65 -18.13 -2.99 -7.74
C ASN A 65 -16.99 -2.04 -7.35
N PHE A 66 -15.83 -2.58 -6.99
CA PHE A 66 -14.55 -1.88 -6.84
C PHE A 66 -13.59 -2.27 -7.98
N PRO A 67 -13.69 -1.64 -9.18
CA PRO A 67 -12.86 -2.01 -10.31
C PRO A 67 -11.37 -1.85 -9.99
N SER A 68 -10.64 -2.96 -10.01
CA SER A 68 -9.22 -3.02 -9.68
C SER A 68 -8.39 -3.57 -10.83
N ILE A 69 -7.08 -3.35 -10.77
CA ILE A 69 -6.07 -3.99 -11.61
C ILE A 69 -5.27 -4.94 -10.73
N ALA A 70 -4.98 -6.15 -11.22
CA ALA A 70 -4.03 -7.06 -10.57
C ALA A 70 -2.67 -7.00 -11.27
N ILE A 71 -1.58 -6.85 -10.51
CA ILE A 71 -0.20 -7.01 -10.99
C ILE A 71 0.54 -7.95 -10.05
N HIS A 72 1.02 -9.09 -10.53
CA HIS A 72 1.72 -10.06 -9.69
C HIS A 72 2.99 -10.59 -10.33
N ARG A 73 3.89 -11.13 -9.50
CA ARG A 73 5.23 -11.58 -9.93
C ARG A 73 5.27 -12.62 -11.05
N ALA A 74 4.21 -13.40 -11.25
CA ALA A 74 4.11 -14.41 -12.31
C ALA A 74 3.71 -13.86 -13.69
N MET A 75 3.40 -12.56 -13.81
CA MET A 75 3.07 -11.96 -15.10
C MET A 75 4.34 -11.64 -15.91
N PRO A 76 4.31 -11.78 -17.25
CA PRO A 76 5.34 -11.24 -18.12
C PRO A 76 5.59 -9.75 -17.85
N GLN A 77 6.83 -9.31 -17.97
CA GLN A 77 7.20 -7.92 -17.69
C GLN A 77 6.42 -6.92 -18.54
N GLU A 78 6.22 -7.20 -19.83
CA GLU A 78 5.45 -6.37 -20.75
C GLU A 78 4.00 -6.18 -20.27
N GLU A 79 3.35 -7.26 -19.83
CA GLU A 79 1.99 -7.21 -19.30
C GLU A 79 1.93 -6.39 -18.00
N ARG A 80 2.92 -6.56 -17.10
CA ARG A 80 3.02 -5.77 -15.87
C ARG A 80 3.14 -4.27 -16.18
N LEU A 81 3.95 -3.90 -17.17
CA LEU A 81 4.13 -2.52 -17.59
C LEU A 81 2.86 -1.94 -18.24
N SER A 82 2.18 -2.72 -19.08
CA SER A 82 0.91 -2.31 -19.71
C SER A 82 -0.19 -2.05 -18.67
N ARG A 83 -0.40 -2.99 -17.74
CA ARG A 83 -1.36 -2.84 -16.64
C ARG A 83 -1.00 -1.68 -15.71
N TYR A 84 0.29 -1.48 -15.49
CA TYR A 84 0.77 -0.35 -14.71
C TYR A 84 0.50 0.99 -15.39
N GLN A 85 0.72 1.07 -16.70
CA GLN A 85 0.42 2.28 -17.47
C GLN A 85 -1.07 2.62 -17.39
N ALA A 86 -1.96 1.62 -17.53
CA ALA A 86 -3.40 1.81 -17.34
C ALA A 86 -3.75 2.35 -15.95
N PHE A 87 -3.04 1.91 -14.90
CA PHE A 87 -3.20 2.46 -13.55
C PHE A 87 -2.72 3.91 -13.47
N LYS A 88 -1.55 4.24 -14.04
CA LYS A 88 -1.03 5.62 -14.09
C LYS A 88 -1.94 6.57 -14.87
N ASP A 89 -2.55 6.08 -15.94
CA ASP A 89 -3.51 6.81 -16.78
C ASP A 89 -4.89 6.94 -16.12
N PHE A 90 -5.02 6.51 -14.85
CA PHE A 90 -6.23 6.63 -14.04
C PHE A 90 -7.43 5.85 -14.59
N GLN A 91 -7.19 4.82 -15.41
CA GLN A 91 -8.27 3.96 -15.93
C GLN A 91 -8.94 3.16 -14.82
N LYS A 92 -8.21 2.88 -13.74
CA LYS A 92 -8.69 2.23 -12.51
C LYS A 92 -8.08 2.90 -11.29
N ARG A 93 -8.85 2.93 -10.20
CA ARG A 93 -8.45 3.57 -8.94
C ARG A 93 -7.78 2.61 -7.95
N ILE A 94 -7.93 1.30 -8.12
CA ILE A 94 -7.39 0.30 -7.19
C ILE A 94 -6.41 -0.62 -7.91
N LEU A 95 -5.24 -0.84 -7.31
CA LEU A 95 -4.23 -1.79 -7.75
C LEU A 95 -3.99 -2.84 -6.65
N VAL A 96 -4.16 -4.12 -6.96
CA VAL A 96 -3.77 -5.23 -6.09
C VAL A 96 -2.44 -5.79 -6.60
N ALA A 97 -1.45 -5.92 -5.72
CA ALA A 97 -0.11 -6.35 -6.12
C ALA A 97 0.58 -7.28 -5.11
N THR A 98 1.47 -8.15 -5.58
CA THR A 98 2.32 -8.94 -4.67
C THR A 98 3.49 -8.13 -4.15
N ASP A 99 4.30 -7.61 -5.08
CA ASP A 99 5.29 -6.55 -4.86
C ASP A 99 5.49 -5.88 -6.22
N LEU A 100 5.50 -4.55 -6.21
CA LEU A 100 5.77 -3.73 -7.39
C LEU A 100 7.29 -3.56 -7.45
N PHE A 101 7.88 -3.70 -8.65
CA PHE A 101 9.34 -3.76 -8.85
C PHE A 101 10.10 -2.73 -7.97
N GLY A 102 11.17 -3.18 -7.32
CA GLY A 102 11.92 -2.38 -6.33
C GLY A 102 12.49 -1.06 -6.86
N ARG A 103 12.57 -0.86 -8.18
CA ARG A 103 13.00 0.40 -8.83
C ARG A 103 12.19 0.61 -10.11
N GLY A 104 11.60 1.80 -10.29
CA GLY A 104 10.99 2.23 -11.57
C GLY A 104 9.47 2.45 -11.61
N MET A 105 8.70 2.00 -10.61
CA MET A 105 7.26 2.25 -10.56
C MET A 105 6.96 3.45 -9.65
N ASP A 106 7.00 4.65 -10.23
CA ASP A 106 6.58 5.88 -9.54
C ASP A 106 5.07 6.14 -9.69
N ILE A 107 4.36 6.12 -8.57
CA ILE A 107 2.91 6.31 -8.51
C ILE A 107 2.59 7.54 -7.66
N GLU A 108 2.82 8.70 -8.24
CA GLU A 108 2.66 10.01 -7.60
C GLU A 108 1.22 10.31 -7.11
N ARG A 109 0.21 9.56 -7.59
CA ARG A 109 -1.21 9.79 -7.31
C ARG A 109 -1.83 8.84 -6.28
N VAL A 110 -1.04 7.92 -5.72
CA VAL A 110 -1.51 7.01 -4.67
C VAL A 110 -1.46 7.73 -3.33
N ASN A 111 -2.63 7.84 -2.71
CA ASN A 111 -2.76 8.46 -1.40
C ASN A 111 -3.06 7.44 -0.29
N ILE A 112 -3.47 6.21 -0.64
CA ILE A 112 -3.65 5.12 0.34
C ILE A 112 -2.91 3.86 -0.09
N VAL A 113 -2.15 3.28 0.85
CA VAL A 113 -1.55 1.95 0.74
C VAL A 113 -2.17 1.03 1.80
N PHE A 114 -2.62 -0.15 1.38
CA PHE A 114 -2.98 -1.24 2.27
C PHE A 114 -1.93 -2.34 2.22
N ASN A 115 -1.34 -2.67 3.37
CA ASN A 115 -0.69 -3.96 3.56
C ASN A 115 -1.76 -4.95 4.02
N TYR A 116 -2.49 -5.53 3.06
CA TYR A 116 -3.52 -6.53 3.33
C TYR A 116 -2.90 -7.82 3.90
N ASP A 117 -1.72 -8.17 3.41
CA ASP A 117 -0.82 -9.09 4.09
C ASP A 117 0.40 -8.34 4.60
N MET A 118 0.83 -8.66 5.83
CA MET A 118 2.06 -8.12 6.41
C MET A 118 3.25 -8.39 5.46
N PRO A 119 4.12 -7.40 5.20
CA PRO A 119 5.38 -7.62 4.50
C PRO A 119 6.29 -8.62 5.23
N GLU A 120 7.23 -9.21 4.49
CA GLU A 120 8.16 -10.20 5.03
C GLU A 120 9.13 -9.59 6.06
N ASP A 121 9.51 -8.33 5.84
CA ASP A 121 10.45 -7.60 6.68
C ASP A 121 10.20 -6.08 6.65
N SER A 122 11.03 -5.37 7.42
CA SER A 122 10.96 -3.92 7.58
C SER A 122 11.37 -3.14 6.33
N ASP A 123 12.29 -3.68 5.51
CA ASP A 123 12.67 -3.06 4.23
C ASP A 123 11.52 -3.12 3.23
N SER A 124 10.87 -4.28 3.15
CA SER A 124 9.69 -4.50 2.32
C SER A 124 8.54 -3.60 2.74
N TYR A 125 8.33 -3.43 4.05
CA TYR A 125 7.36 -2.46 4.57
C TYR A 125 7.66 -1.06 4.04
N LEU A 126 8.89 -0.58 4.21
CA LEU A 126 9.30 0.76 3.78
C LEU A 126 9.11 0.94 2.28
N HIS A 127 9.51 -0.03 1.46
CA HIS A 127 9.34 0.02 0.00
C HIS A 127 7.89 0.04 -0.46
N ARG A 128 6.98 -0.56 0.31
CA ARG A 128 5.53 -0.55 0.04
C ARG A 128 4.91 0.77 0.45
N VAL A 129 5.15 1.24 1.67
CA VAL A 129 4.46 2.41 2.22
C VAL A 129 5.01 3.72 1.67
N ALA A 130 6.28 3.77 1.28
CA ALA A 130 6.86 4.92 0.59
C ALA A 130 6.32 5.14 -0.83
N ARG A 131 5.40 4.28 -1.30
CA ARG A 131 4.61 4.51 -2.52
C ARG A 131 3.45 5.48 -2.28
N ALA A 132 3.06 5.72 -1.03
CA ALA A 132 2.19 6.82 -0.64
C ALA A 132 3.02 7.99 -0.10
N GLY A 133 2.66 9.22 -0.47
CA GLY A 133 3.27 10.42 0.11
C GLY A 133 4.64 10.85 -0.45
N ARG A 134 4.98 10.53 -1.71
CA ARG A 134 6.24 11.04 -2.32
C ARG A 134 6.13 12.54 -2.62
N PHE A 135 7.27 13.26 -2.54
CA PHE A 135 7.40 14.69 -2.87
C PHE A 135 6.53 15.65 -2.03
N GLY A 136 6.57 15.50 -0.70
CA GLY A 136 5.88 16.43 0.20
C GLY A 136 4.35 16.22 0.28
N THR A 137 3.83 15.21 -0.42
CA THR A 137 2.42 14.88 -0.41
C THR A 137 2.03 14.07 0.83
N LYS A 138 0.81 14.29 1.31
CA LYS A 138 0.22 13.51 2.40
C LYS A 138 -0.22 12.13 1.89
N GLY A 139 -0.16 11.13 2.76
CA GLY A 139 -0.64 9.78 2.44
C GLY A 139 -1.03 8.98 3.68
N LEU A 140 -1.68 7.86 3.45
CA LEU A 140 -2.15 6.94 4.48
C LEU A 140 -1.68 5.51 4.18
N ALA A 141 -1.05 4.87 5.15
CA ALA A 141 -0.74 3.45 5.12
C ALA A 141 -1.51 2.72 6.21
N ILE A 142 -2.25 1.68 5.84
CA ILE A 142 -2.99 0.82 6.78
C ILE A 142 -2.48 -0.60 6.64
N THR A 143 -2.04 -1.19 7.75
CA THR A 143 -1.49 -2.54 7.79
C THR A 143 -2.38 -3.48 8.59
N PHE A 144 -2.76 -4.61 8.00
CA PHE A 144 -3.51 -5.64 8.69
C PHE A 144 -2.58 -6.57 9.47
N VAL A 145 -2.91 -6.79 10.73
CA VAL A 145 -2.17 -7.65 11.67
C VAL A 145 -3.09 -8.78 12.09
N SER A 146 -2.78 -10.01 11.68
CA SER A 146 -3.66 -11.16 11.92
C SER A 146 -3.15 -12.18 12.90
N ASP A 147 -1.85 -12.20 13.16
CA ASP A 147 -1.25 -13.09 14.15
C ASP A 147 -0.06 -12.45 14.88
N GLU A 148 0.55 -13.21 15.78
CA GLU A 148 1.72 -12.76 16.55
C GLU A 148 2.96 -12.54 15.69
N THR A 149 3.07 -13.22 14.54
CA THR A 149 4.18 -13.04 13.61
C THR A 149 4.06 -11.67 12.96
N ASP A 150 2.87 -11.34 12.47
CA ASP A 150 2.57 -10.01 11.93
C ASP A 150 2.87 -8.91 12.97
N ALA A 151 2.46 -9.11 14.22
CA ALA A 151 2.71 -8.15 15.30
C ALA A 151 4.21 -7.97 15.59
N LYS A 152 5.01 -9.05 15.55
CA LYS A 152 6.48 -8.99 15.71
C LYS A 152 7.14 -8.23 14.56
N THR A 153 6.71 -8.47 13.31
CA THR A 153 7.21 -7.73 12.16
C THR A 153 6.86 -6.25 12.27
N LEU A 154 5.63 -5.91 12.67
CA LEU A 154 5.22 -4.52 12.89
C LEU A 154 6.06 -3.83 13.98
N ASN A 155 6.34 -4.50 15.10
CA ASN A 155 7.21 -3.96 16.15
C ASN A 155 8.64 -3.74 15.62
N SER A 156 9.16 -4.69 14.83
CA SER A 156 10.48 -4.57 14.21
C SER A 156 10.57 -3.37 13.24
N VAL A 157 9.49 -3.05 12.53
CA VAL A 157 9.37 -1.84 11.70
C VAL A 157 9.44 -0.58 12.57
N GLN A 158 8.65 -0.53 13.64
CA GLN A 158 8.60 0.62 14.56
C GLN A 158 9.97 0.89 15.19
N ASP A 159 10.62 -0.16 15.71
CA ASP A 159 11.93 -0.07 16.36
C ASP A 159 13.04 0.35 15.39
N ARG A 160 13.04 -0.22 14.17
CA ARG A 160 14.09 0.06 13.17
C ARG A 160 14.05 1.49 12.65
N PHE A 161 12.86 2.05 12.46
CA PHE A 161 12.69 3.37 11.85
C PHE A 161 12.37 4.47 12.88
N ASP A 162 12.31 4.15 14.16
CA ASP A 162 11.94 5.06 15.25
C ASP A 162 10.60 5.78 14.95
N ILE A 163 9.58 4.99 14.58
CA ILE A 163 8.23 5.47 14.24
C ILE A 163 7.18 4.81 15.12
N SER A 164 6.09 5.54 15.38
CA SER A 164 4.91 4.98 16.05
C SER A 164 3.82 4.69 15.01
N ILE A 165 3.48 3.42 14.83
CA ILE A 165 2.35 2.97 14.01
C ILE A 165 1.21 2.66 14.98
N THR A 166 0.20 3.53 15.01
CA THR A 166 -0.89 3.45 15.98
C THR A 166 -2.02 2.55 15.47
N GLU A 167 -2.89 2.10 16.37
CA GLU A 167 -4.12 1.42 15.93
C GLU A 167 -4.99 2.39 15.14
N LEU A 168 -5.69 1.89 14.12
CA LEU A 168 -6.56 2.71 13.27
C LEU A 168 -7.66 3.34 14.14
N PRO A 169 -7.78 4.68 14.17
CA PRO A 169 -8.87 5.33 14.90
C PRO A 169 -10.21 5.13 14.17
N ASP A 170 -11.31 5.33 14.89
CA ASP A 170 -12.67 5.22 14.33
C ASP A 170 -12.93 6.24 13.20
N SER A 171 -12.21 7.37 13.22
CA SER A 171 -12.29 8.41 12.21
C SER A 171 -10.91 8.97 11.90
N ILE A 172 -10.60 9.15 10.62
CA ILE A 172 -9.39 9.83 10.14
C ILE A 172 -9.81 11.09 9.38
N ASP A 173 -9.20 12.23 9.72
CA ASP A 173 -9.41 13.47 8.97
C ASP A 173 -8.75 13.36 7.59
N VAL A 174 -9.55 13.52 6.54
CA VAL A 174 -9.12 13.47 5.14
C VAL A 174 -7.97 14.44 4.87
N ALA A 175 -7.95 15.61 5.53
CA ALA A 175 -6.90 16.61 5.36
C ALA A 175 -5.52 16.12 5.87
N THR A 176 -5.46 15.03 6.64
CA THR A 176 -4.20 14.45 7.14
C THR A 176 -3.49 13.58 6.11
N TYR A 177 -4.21 13.05 5.11
CA TYR A 177 -3.68 12.10 4.12
C TYR A 177 -4.06 12.41 2.66
N ILE A 178 -4.85 13.46 2.42
CA ILE A 178 -5.10 14.03 1.09
C ILE A 178 -4.75 15.51 1.14
N GLU A 179 -3.94 15.97 0.19
CA GLU A 179 -3.75 17.40 -0.02
C GLU A 179 -5.03 17.99 -0.63
N GLY A 180 -5.60 18.99 0.04
CA GLY A 180 -6.74 19.73 -0.50
C GLY A 180 -6.37 20.32 -1.85
N ARG A 181 -7.24 20.15 -2.85
CA ARG A 181 -7.16 20.94 -4.09
C ARG A 181 -7.37 22.40 -3.69
N THR A 182 -6.30 23.18 -3.57
CA THR A 182 -6.41 24.62 -3.68
C THR A 182 -6.91 24.90 -5.11
N ASN A 183 -8.16 25.34 -5.21
CA ASN A 183 -8.72 25.91 -6.45
C ASN A 183 -7.87 27.08 -6.94
#